data_AF-A0A1F4Y2G5-F1
#
_entry.id   AF-A0A1F4Y2G5-F1
#
_cell.length_a   1.000
_cell.length_b   1.000
_cell.length_c   1.000
_cell.angle_alpha   90.00
_cell.angle_beta   90.00
_cell.angle_gamma   90.00
#
_symmetry.space_group_name_H-M   'P 1'
#
loop_
_entity.id
_entity.type
_entity.pdbx_description
1 polymer ?
#
loop_
_entity_poly.entity_id
_entity_poly.type
_entity_poly.pdbx_seq_one_letter_code
_entity_poly.pdbx_strand_id
1 'polypeptide(L)'
;MEDKQKEFGDIFEKHSDELFRHAFLRLSERERALELTQETFFKAWNHVSKEGAEEIRQWRSFLYRILNNLIIDEYRKHKTQSLDAMLSNEETSVMMEGELLRDETNELEAAIVRFDGAKALAALEQLGEQHKTVLMLRYLDGLSPREIAESLGESENTVSVRIHRGIKKLQQILKEEQPL
;
A
#
# COMPACT_ATOMS: atom_id res chain seq x y z
N MET A 1 -24.55 -20.51 -5.20
CA MET A 1 -24.23 -19.75 -3.97
C MET A 1 -23.02 -20.36 -3.28
N GLU A 2 -23.01 -21.67 -3.00
CA GLU A 2 -21.84 -22.37 -2.42
C GLU A 2 -20.57 -22.28 -3.27
N ASP A 3 -20.65 -22.46 -4.60
CA ASP A 3 -19.46 -22.38 -5.47
C ASP A 3 -18.79 -20.99 -5.45
N LYS A 4 -19.59 -19.92 -5.44
CA LYS A 4 -19.08 -18.54 -5.34
C LYS A 4 -18.41 -18.27 -4.00
N GLN A 5 -18.93 -18.84 -2.91
CA GLN A 5 -18.32 -18.68 -1.59
C GLN A 5 -16.97 -19.40 -1.52
N LYS A 6 -16.88 -20.60 -2.09
CA LYS A 6 -15.63 -21.35 -2.16
C LYS A 6 -14.58 -20.62 -2.99
N GLU A 7 -14.93 -20.20 -4.20
CA GLU A 7 -14.03 -19.43 -5.07
C GLU A 7 -13.53 -18.16 -4.37
N PHE A 8 -14.43 -17.43 -3.71
CA PHE A 8 -14.04 -16.23 -2.97
C PHE A 8 -13.16 -16.54 -1.75
N GLY A 9 -13.36 -17.69 -1.10
CA GLY A 9 -12.48 -18.20 -0.04
C GLY A 9 -11.05 -18.39 -0.53
N ASP A 10 -10.86 -19.03 -1.69
CA ASP A 10 -9.54 -19.22 -2.31
C ASP A 10 -8.87 -17.86 -2.65
N ILE A 11 -9.67 -16.89 -3.12
CA ILE A 11 -9.19 -15.52 -3.37
C ILE A 11 -8.78 -14.82 -2.07
N PHE A 12 -9.54 -15.00 -0.99
CA PHE A 12 -9.21 -14.45 0.32
C PHE A 12 -7.87 -15.01 0.82
N GLU A 13 -7.72 -16.33 0.88
CA GLU A 13 -6.51 -17.00 1.36
C GLU A 13 -5.27 -16.60 0.54
N LYS A 14 -5.45 -16.41 -0.77
CA LYS A 14 -4.35 -16.03 -1.66
C LYS A 14 -3.87 -14.59 -1.48
N HIS A 15 -4.77 -13.66 -1.15
CA HIS A 15 -4.50 -12.22 -1.25
C HIS A 15 -4.53 -11.48 0.10
N SER A 16 -5.04 -12.08 1.18
CA SER A 16 -5.19 -11.41 2.48
C SER A 16 -3.87 -10.84 3.01
N ASP A 17 -2.82 -11.66 2.97
CA ASP A 17 -1.54 -11.32 3.60
C ASP A 17 -0.78 -10.24 2.83
N GLU A 18 -0.83 -10.25 1.50
CA GLU A 18 -0.20 -9.21 0.68
C GLU A 18 -0.93 -7.88 0.81
N LEU A 19 -2.27 -7.89 0.83
CA LEU A 19 -3.08 -6.68 1.01
C LEU A 19 -2.89 -6.09 2.42
N PHE A 20 -2.87 -6.94 3.44
CA PHE A 20 -2.57 -6.50 4.81
C PHE A 20 -1.18 -5.89 4.93
N ARG A 21 -0.16 -6.53 4.35
CA ARG A 21 1.21 -6.01 4.36
C ARG A 21 1.30 -4.66 3.66
N HIS A 22 0.67 -4.51 2.49
CA HIS A 22 0.61 -3.24 1.78
C HIS A 22 -0.07 -2.16 2.61
N ALA A 23 -1.26 -2.45 3.17
CA ALA A 23 -1.99 -1.53 4.01
C ALA A 23 -1.18 -1.10 5.24
N PHE A 24 -0.49 -2.06 5.88
CA PHE A 24 0.35 -1.81 7.05
C PHE A 24 1.55 -0.91 6.71
N LEU A 25 2.25 -1.18 5.60
CA LEU A 25 3.36 -0.34 5.15
C LEU A 25 2.92 1.08 4.75
N ARG A 26 1.65 1.27 4.40
CA ARG A 26 1.08 2.57 4.06
C ARG A 26 0.64 3.34 5.30
N LEU A 27 -0.04 2.69 6.22
CA LEU A 27 -0.67 3.34 7.37
C LEU A 27 0.22 3.36 8.61
N SER A 28 1.16 2.44 8.73
CA SER A 28 1.96 2.19 9.95
C SER A 28 1.13 1.92 11.21
N GLU A 29 -0.15 1.58 11.04
CA GLU A 29 -1.10 1.28 12.11
C GLU A 29 -1.73 -0.10 11.84
N ARG A 30 -1.40 -1.07 12.69
CA ARG A 30 -1.80 -2.48 12.49
C ARG A 30 -3.32 -2.66 12.47
N GLU A 31 -4.03 -2.05 13.41
CA GLU A 31 -5.48 -2.19 13.54
C GLU A 31 -6.16 -1.62 12.30
N ARG A 32 -5.79 -0.40 11.89
CA ARG A 32 -6.34 0.23 10.69
C ARG A 32 -6.03 -0.53 9.41
N ALA A 33 -4.81 -1.05 9.27
CA ALA A 33 -4.44 -1.89 8.13
C ALA A 33 -5.29 -3.17 8.05
N LEU A 34 -5.56 -3.81 9.21
CA LEU A 34 -6.41 -4.98 9.29
C LEU A 34 -7.86 -4.64 8.91
N GLU A 35 -8.39 -3.53 9.43
CA GLU A 35 -9.73 -3.04 9.10
C GLU A 35 -9.90 -2.75 7.60
N LEU A 36 -8.96 -2.02 6.99
CA LEU A 36 -9.04 -1.72 5.56
C LEU A 36 -8.91 -2.98 4.69
N THR A 37 -8.14 -3.97 5.13
CA THR A 37 -8.05 -5.26 4.45
C THR A 37 -9.39 -6.00 4.51
N GLN A 38 -10.02 -6.07 5.69
CA GLN A 38 -11.36 -6.67 5.84
C GLN A 38 -12.41 -5.92 5.01
N GLU A 39 -12.42 -4.59 5.06
CA GLU A 39 -13.33 -3.76 4.27
C GLU A 39 -13.11 -3.97 2.77
N THR A 40 -11.88 -4.19 2.32
CA THR A 40 -11.56 -4.52 0.93
C THR A 40 -12.27 -5.79 0.48
N PHE A 41 -12.14 -6.89 1.22
CA PHE A 41 -12.82 -8.14 0.89
C PHE A 41 -14.34 -8.05 1.03
N PHE A 42 -14.83 -7.30 2.03
CA PHE A 42 -16.27 -7.07 2.17
C PHE A 42 -16.86 -6.34 0.95
N LYS A 43 -16.20 -5.28 0.47
CA LYS A 43 -16.60 -4.57 -0.75
C LYS A 43 -16.49 -5.44 -2.00
N ALA A 44 -15.44 -6.24 -2.10
CA ALA A 44 -15.25 -7.17 -3.21
C ALA A 44 -16.36 -8.23 -3.26
N TRP A 45 -16.69 -8.85 -2.11
CA TRP A 45 -17.78 -9.81 -2.00
C TRP A 45 -19.14 -9.19 -2.37
N ASN A 46 -19.45 -8.00 -1.84
CA ASN A 46 -20.68 -7.28 -2.19
C ASN A 46 -20.77 -6.90 -3.67
N HIS A 47 -19.65 -6.82 -4.37
CA HIS A 47 -19.64 -6.61 -5.82
C HIS A 47 -20.04 -7.89 -6.57
N VAL A 48 -19.40 -9.03 -6.27
CA VAL A 48 -19.56 -10.29 -7.04
C VAL A 48 -20.75 -11.17 -6.62
N SER A 49 -21.26 -10.96 -5.40
CA SER A 49 -22.42 -11.68 -4.87
C SER A 49 -23.75 -11.21 -5.49
N LYS A 50 -23.77 -10.02 -6.12
CA LYS A 50 -24.96 -9.51 -6.80
C LYS A 50 -25.31 -10.36 -8.02
N GLU A 51 -26.61 -10.57 -8.24
CA GLU A 51 -27.09 -11.20 -9.46
C GLU A 51 -26.73 -10.34 -10.68
N GLY A 52 -26.22 -10.95 -11.74
CA GLY A 52 -25.77 -10.25 -12.95
C GLY A 52 -24.48 -9.44 -12.80
N ALA A 53 -23.74 -9.59 -11.70
CA ALA A 53 -22.44 -8.94 -11.54
C ALA A 53 -21.44 -9.40 -12.62
N GLU A 54 -20.60 -8.47 -13.08
CA GLU A 54 -19.52 -8.79 -13.99
C GLU A 54 -18.48 -9.69 -13.34
N GLU A 55 -17.94 -10.62 -14.13
CA GLU A 55 -16.88 -11.52 -13.69
C GLU A 55 -15.56 -10.77 -13.53
N ILE A 56 -14.91 -10.94 -12.38
CA ILE A 56 -13.62 -10.32 -12.10
C ILE A 56 -12.50 -11.17 -12.71
N ARG A 57 -11.96 -10.72 -13.84
CA ARG A 57 -10.87 -11.41 -14.54
C ARG A 57 -9.52 -11.30 -13.84
N GLN A 58 -9.28 -10.21 -13.12
CA GLN A 58 -8.01 -9.94 -12.42
C GLN A 58 -8.29 -9.53 -10.98
N TRP A 59 -8.46 -10.54 -10.12
CA TRP A 59 -8.77 -10.36 -8.70
C TRP A 59 -7.73 -9.50 -7.98
N ARG A 60 -6.44 -9.74 -8.21
CA ARG A 60 -5.36 -8.99 -7.60
C ARG A 60 -5.49 -7.48 -7.87
N SER A 61 -5.55 -7.09 -9.14
CA SER A 61 -5.71 -5.69 -9.54
C SER A 61 -6.99 -5.06 -9.00
N PHE A 62 -8.08 -5.82 -8.96
CA PHE A 62 -9.36 -5.37 -8.42
C PHE A 62 -9.30 -5.10 -6.91
N LEU A 63 -8.68 -5.99 -6.14
CA LEU A 63 -8.54 -5.85 -4.70
C LEU A 63 -7.62 -4.67 -4.35
N TYR A 64 -6.47 -4.53 -5.04
CA TYR A 64 -5.59 -3.38 -4.85
C TYR A 64 -6.26 -2.06 -5.23
N ARG A 65 -7.16 -2.03 -6.21
CA ARG A 65 -7.98 -0.84 -6.52
C ARG A 65 -8.83 -0.43 -5.33
N ILE A 66 -9.57 -1.37 -4.76
CA ILE A 66 -10.42 -1.11 -3.60
C ILE A 66 -9.58 -0.63 -2.42
N LEU A 67 -8.51 -1.36 -2.09
CA LEU A 67 -7.65 -1.05 -0.95
C LEU A 67 -6.97 0.32 -1.09
N ASN A 68 -6.42 0.64 -2.26
CA ASN A 68 -5.77 1.94 -2.46
C ASN A 68 -6.76 3.11 -2.37
N ASN A 69 -8.00 2.94 -2.84
CA ASN A 69 -9.03 3.95 -2.66
C ASN A 69 -9.35 4.17 -1.17
N LEU A 70 -9.48 3.09 -0.40
CA LEU A 70 -9.69 3.16 1.05
C LEU A 70 -8.55 3.89 1.76
N ILE A 71 -7.29 3.58 1.41
CA ILE A 71 -6.11 4.25 1.97
C ILE A 71 -6.09 5.74 1.62
N ILE A 72 -6.43 6.11 0.38
CA ILE A 72 -6.51 7.51 -0.04
C ILE A 72 -7.59 8.25 0.77
N ASP A 73 -8.75 7.63 0.95
CA ASP A 73 -9.84 8.21 1.74
C ASP A 73 -9.46 8.33 3.22
N GLU A 74 -8.68 7.39 3.75
CA GLU A 74 -8.10 7.47 5.09
C GLU A 74 -7.21 8.70 5.24
N TYR A 75 -6.21 8.87 4.36
CA TYR A 75 -5.35 10.05 4.41
C TYR A 75 -6.11 11.37 4.24
N ARG A 76 -7.18 11.40 3.44
CA ARG A 76 -8.03 12.58 3.29
C ARG A 76 -8.74 12.93 4.59
N LYS A 77 -9.30 11.94 5.31
CA LYS A 77 -9.94 12.15 6.61
C LYS A 77 -8.97 12.68 7.65
N HIS A 78 -7.79 12.06 7.76
CA HIS A 78 -6.73 12.51 8.67
C HIS A 78 -6.25 13.92 8.34
N LYS A 79 -6.12 14.28 7.06
CA LYS A 79 -5.76 15.64 6.66
C LYS A 79 -6.83 16.67 7.04
N THR A 80 -8.11 16.36 6.87
CA THR A 80 -9.21 17.24 7.29
C THR A 80 -9.23 17.40 8.80
N GLN A 81 -9.09 16.30 9.56
CA GLN A 81 -9.01 16.34 11.02
C GLN A 81 -7.77 17.08 11.52
N SER A 82 -6.63 16.91 10.85
CA SER A 82 -5.40 17.65 11.15
C SER A 82 -5.54 19.13 10.85
N LEU A 83 -6.23 19.54 9.77
CA LEU A 83 -6.51 20.96 9.51
C LEU A 83 -7.45 21.56 10.56
N ASP A 84 -8.49 20.83 10.96
CA ASP A 84 -9.38 21.26 12.06
C ASP A 84 -8.65 21.28 13.42
N ALA A 85 -7.73 20.34 13.64
CA ALA A 85 -6.86 20.29 14.81
C ALA A 85 -5.82 21.41 14.79
N MET A 86 -5.22 21.75 13.65
CA MET A 86 -4.27 22.86 13.50
C MET A 86 -4.93 24.23 13.66
N LEU A 87 -6.24 24.33 13.40
CA LEU A 87 -7.05 25.51 13.76
C LEU A 87 -7.38 25.56 15.26
N SER A 88 -7.07 24.52 16.04
CA SER A 88 -7.39 24.40 17.46
C SER A 88 -6.24 24.04 18.41
N ASN A 89 -5.05 23.62 17.92
CA ASN A 89 -3.74 23.63 18.60
C ASN A 89 -2.63 23.01 17.74
N GLU A 90 -1.41 23.45 18.02
CA GLU A 90 -0.14 23.12 17.35
C GLU A 90 0.41 21.74 17.78
N GLU A 91 1.24 21.17 16.90
CA GLU A 91 2.07 19.96 17.06
C GLU A 91 1.40 18.59 16.98
N THR A 92 1.89 17.73 16.07
CA THR A 92 2.64 16.51 16.43
C THR A 92 3.20 15.88 15.15
N SER A 93 4.52 15.90 15.00
CA SER A 93 5.27 15.03 14.09
C SER A 93 5.53 13.69 14.81
N VAL A 94 4.85 12.62 14.40
CA VAL A 94 5.15 11.27 14.89
C VAL A 94 6.05 10.59 13.87
N MET A 95 7.35 10.57 14.17
CA MET A 95 8.26 9.55 13.66
C MET A 95 8.28 8.42 14.71
N MET A 96 7.92 7.19 14.35
CA MET A 96 8.30 6.04 15.17
C MET A 96 8.46 4.77 14.34
N GLU A 97 9.56 4.09 14.61
CA GLU A 97 10.00 2.83 14.01
C GLU A 97 8.98 1.71 14.20
N GLY A 98 8.58 1.07 13.10
CA GLY A 98 7.76 -0.14 13.12
C GLY A 98 8.62 -1.39 13.29
N GLU A 99 8.46 -2.11 14.40
CA GLU A 99 9.00 -3.46 14.59
C GLU A 99 8.36 -4.42 13.57
N LEU A 100 9.13 -4.80 12.55
CA LEU A 100 8.81 -5.92 11.68
C LEU A 100 9.10 -7.24 12.39
N LEU A 101 8.12 -8.13 12.34
CA LEU A 101 8.03 -9.44 13.00
C LEU A 101 9.33 -10.28 12.91
N ARG A 102 9.62 -10.99 14.00
CA ARG A 102 10.83 -11.80 14.24
C ARG A 102 10.82 -13.10 13.44
N ASP A 103 11.97 -13.42 12.86
CA ASP A 103 12.41 -14.80 12.63
C ASP A 103 13.90 -14.88 13.01
N GLU A 104 14.26 -15.80 13.89
CA GLU A 104 15.52 -15.84 14.66
C GLU A 104 16.70 -16.44 13.87
N THR A 105 16.98 -15.91 12.69
CA THR A 105 18.20 -16.27 11.95
C THR A 105 18.93 -15.02 11.47
N ASN A 106 20.12 -14.82 12.04
CA ASN A 106 21.13 -13.82 11.67
C ASN A 106 20.81 -12.36 12.04
N GLU A 107 20.88 -12.03 13.33
CA GLU A 107 20.57 -10.70 13.90
C GLU A 107 21.35 -9.55 13.25
N LEU A 108 22.58 -9.75 12.77
CA LEU A 108 23.39 -8.69 12.17
C LEU A 108 23.02 -8.41 10.70
N GLU A 109 22.79 -9.45 9.88
CA GLU A 109 22.29 -9.27 8.51
C GLU A 109 20.84 -8.78 8.51
N ALA A 110 20.01 -9.31 9.41
CA ALA A 110 18.65 -8.82 9.62
C ALA A 110 18.65 -7.37 10.10
N ALA A 111 19.58 -6.95 10.98
CA ALA A 111 19.71 -5.55 11.41
C ALA A 111 20.17 -4.63 10.27
N ILE A 112 21.11 -5.06 9.41
CA ILE A 112 21.57 -4.28 8.25
C ILE A 112 20.45 -4.16 7.21
N VAL A 113 19.74 -5.25 6.90
CA VAL A 113 18.58 -5.26 6.00
C VAL A 113 17.42 -4.45 6.58
N ARG A 114 17.19 -4.49 7.90
CA ARG A 114 16.18 -3.66 8.60
C ARG A 114 16.57 -2.18 8.57
N PHE A 115 17.85 -1.85 8.76
CA PHE A 115 18.35 -0.48 8.71
C PHE A 115 18.24 0.11 7.30
N ASP A 116 18.61 -0.67 6.28
CA ASP A 116 18.44 -0.28 4.88
C ASP A 116 16.96 -0.21 4.48
N GLY A 117 16.12 -1.11 5.00
CA GLY A 117 14.68 -1.12 4.79
C GLY A 117 13.96 0.08 5.43
N ALA A 118 14.31 0.43 6.66
CA ALA A 118 13.77 1.60 7.34
C ALA A 118 14.17 2.90 6.64
N LYS A 119 15.42 3.01 6.19
CA LYS A 119 15.89 4.12 5.34
C LYS A 119 15.14 4.18 4.02
N ALA A 120 14.94 3.04 3.35
CA ALA A 120 14.18 2.99 2.12
C ALA A 120 12.73 3.44 2.31
N LEU A 121 12.07 3.01 3.41
CA LEU A 121 10.72 3.46 3.76
C LEU A 121 10.69 4.96 4.07
N ALA A 122 11.65 5.48 4.85
CA ALA A 122 11.76 6.91 5.14
C ALA A 122 11.98 7.75 3.88
N ALA A 123 12.80 7.27 2.93
CA ALA A 123 13.01 7.94 1.65
C ALA A 123 11.75 7.88 0.75
N LEU A 124 10.94 6.82 0.85
CA LEU A 124 9.66 6.72 0.17
C LEU A 124 8.62 7.71 0.73
N GLU A 125 8.65 8.02 2.03
CA GLU A 125 7.76 9.04 2.63
C GLU A 125 8.03 10.46 2.10
N GLN A 126 9.25 10.73 1.65
CA GLN A 126 9.61 12.01 1.03
C GLN A 126 9.11 12.13 -0.42
N LEU A 127 8.61 11.04 -1.01
CA LEU A 127 7.98 11.08 -2.32
C LEU A 127 6.53 11.54 -2.21
N GLY A 128 6.09 12.34 -3.19
CA GLY A 128 4.66 12.58 -3.36
C GLY A 128 3.89 11.29 -3.56
N GLU A 129 2.68 11.22 -2.99
CA GLU A 129 1.85 10.02 -2.85
C GLU A 129 1.69 9.17 -4.12
N GLN A 130 1.56 9.83 -5.27
CA GLN A 130 1.45 9.15 -6.56
C GLN A 130 2.70 8.34 -6.92
N HIS A 131 3.90 8.86 -6.63
CA HIS A 131 5.15 8.15 -6.87
C HIS A 131 5.36 7.04 -5.84
N LYS A 132 5.14 7.34 -4.56
CA LYS A 132 5.21 6.35 -3.47
C LYS A 132 4.34 5.14 -3.78
N THR A 133 3.08 5.37 -4.13
CA THR A 133 2.11 4.31 -4.45
C THR A 133 2.60 3.40 -5.58
N VAL A 134 3.01 3.94 -6.74
CA VAL A 134 3.44 3.08 -7.86
C VAL A 134 4.74 2.35 -7.59
N LEU A 135 5.64 2.91 -6.77
CA LEU A 135 6.88 2.23 -6.40
C LEU A 135 6.63 1.10 -5.40
N MET A 136 5.76 1.31 -4.41
CA MET A 136 5.38 0.25 -3.47
C MET A 136 4.69 -0.91 -4.20
N LEU A 137 3.68 -0.60 -5.04
CA LEU A 137 2.99 -1.63 -5.83
C LEU A 137 3.96 -2.39 -6.75
N ARG A 138 4.95 -1.72 -7.34
CA ARG A 138 5.89 -2.35 -8.27
C ARG A 138 6.94 -3.20 -7.56
N TYR A 139 7.55 -2.67 -6.49
CA TYR A 139 8.78 -3.22 -5.92
C TYR A 139 8.57 -3.93 -4.58
N LEU A 140 7.53 -3.59 -3.82
CA LEU A 140 7.19 -4.27 -2.57
C LEU A 140 6.11 -5.34 -2.79
N ASP A 141 5.08 -5.00 -3.56
CA ASP A 141 3.98 -5.93 -3.86
C ASP A 141 4.23 -6.74 -5.14
N GLY A 142 5.19 -6.35 -5.98
CA GLY A 142 5.56 -7.10 -7.17
C GLY A 142 4.51 -7.08 -8.29
N LEU A 143 3.62 -6.09 -8.34
CA LEU A 143 2.67 -5.93 -9.45
C LEU A 143 3.40 -5.52 -10.74
N SER A 144 2.90 -6.02 -11.86
CA SER A 144 3.28 -5.56 -13.20
C SER A 144 2.76 -4.14 -13.48
N PRO A 145 3.41 -3.37 -14.38
CA PRO A 145 2.89 -2.06 -14.79
C PRO A 145 1.43 -2.10 -15.26
N ARG A 146 1.04 -3.20 -15.92
CA ARG A 146 -0.35 -3.46 -16.32
C ARG A 146 -1.27 -3.64 -15.12
N GLU A 147 -0.94 -4.50 -14.16
CA GLU A 147 -1.77 -4.69 -12.96
C GLU A 147 -1.89 -3.39 -12.15
N ILE A 148 -0.82 -2.59 -12.07
CA ILE A 148 -0.84 -1.27 -11.42
C ILE A 148 -1.77 -0.32 -12.18
N ALA A 149 -1.68 -0.28 -13.50
CA ALA A 149 -2.54 0.57 -14.33
C ALA A 149 -4.01 0.22 -14.15
N GLU A 150 -4.33 -1.07 -14.17
CA GLU A 150 -5.67 -1.56 -13.88
C GLU A 150 -6.10 -1.20 -12.44
N SER A 151 -5.21 -1.37 -11.46
CA SER A 151 -5.50 -1.06 -10.05
C SER A 151 -5.78 0.41 -9.81
N LEU A 152 -5.08 1.31 -10.51
CA LEU A 152 -5.19 2.75 -10.32
C LEU A 152 -6.18 3.42 -11.30
N GLY A 153 -6.71 2.68 -12.28
CA GLY A 153 -7.58 3.24 -13.32
C GLY A 153 -6.83 4.19 -14.27
N GLU A 154 -5.56 3.89 -14.55
CA GLU A 154 -4.67 4.71 -15.37
C GLU A 154 -4.15 3.94 -16.59
N SER A 155 -3.47 4.62 -17.51
CA SER A 155 -2.79 3.93 -18.63
C SER A 155 -1.47 3.32 -18.18
N GLU A 156 -1.09 2.18 -18.77
CA GLU A 156 0.21 1.54 -18.51
C GLU A 156 1.39 2.45 -18.83
N ASN A 157 1.25 3.32 -19.85
CA ASN A 157 2.25 4.34 -20.16
C ASN A 157 2.37 5.39 -19.04
N THR A 158 1.25 5.88 -18.51
CA THR A 158 1.23 6.81 -17.37
C THR A 158 1.94 6.20 -16.16
N VAL A 159 1.60 4.95 -15.83
CA VAL A 159 2.23 4.20 -14.73
C VAL A 159 3.73 4.04 -14.97
N SER A 160 4.13 3.64 -16.17
CA SER A 160 5.53 3.45 -16.53
C SER A 160 6.32 4.75 -16.39
N VAL A 161 5.81 5.86 -16.93
CA VAL A 161 6.45 7.19 -16.77
C VAL A 161 6.54 7.58 -15.30
N ARG A 162 5.49 7.31 -14.51
CA ARG A 162 5.45 7.64 -13.08
C ARG A 162 6.46 6.81 -12.28
N ILE A 163 6.59 5.51 -12.56
CA ILE A 163 7.62 4.64 -11.97
C ILE A 163 9.01 5.20 -12.27
N HIS A 164 9.31 5.49 -13.54
CA HIS A 164 10.62 6.03 -13.93
C HIS A 164 10.95 7.35 -13.22
N ARG A 165 9.98 8.27 -13.13
CA ARG A 165 10.14 9.55 -12.43
C ARG A 165 10.29 9.36 -10.91
N GLY A 166 9.52 8.44 -10.33
CA GLY A 166 9.60 8.08 -8.92
C GLY A 166 10.99 7.55 -8.55
N ILE A 167 11.55 6.64 -9.35
CA ILE A 167 12.91 6.11 -9.15
C ILE A 167 13.95 7.23 -9.18
N LYS A 168 13.87 8.14 -10.17
CA LYS A 168 14.82 9.26 -10.26
C LYS A 168 14.76 10.16 -9.04
N LYS A 169 13.57 10.45 -8.52
CA LYS A 169 13.39 11.24 -7.29
C LYS A 169 13.93 10.52 -6.06
N LEU A 170 13.63 9.23 -5.92
CA LEU A 170 14.12 8.41 -4.81
C LEU A 170 15.66 8.35 -4.81
N GLN A 171 16.28 8.20 -5.98
CA GLN A 171 17.74 8.25 -6.13
C GLN A 171 18.34 9.59 -5.73
N GLN A 172 17.62 10.70 -5.96
CA GLN A 172 18.08 12.02 -5.55
C GLN A 172 18.04 12.17 -4.03
N ILE A 173 16.91 11.80 -3.40
CA ILE A 173 16.73 11.82 -1.95
C ILE A 173 17.83 11.01 -1.25
N LEU A 174 18.05 9.77 -1.70
CA LEU A 174 19.07 8.90 -1.11
C LEU A 174 20.51 9.42 -1.28
N LYS A 175 20.79 10.20 -2.32
CA LYS A 175 22.10 10.84 -2.51
C LYS A 175 22.30 12.04 -1.59
N GLU A 176 21.24 12.81 -1.34
CA GLU A 176 21.28 13.97 -0.46
C GLU A 176 21.45 13.56 1.01
N GLU A 177 20.90 12.40 1.40
CA GLU A 177 21.07 11.81 2.74
C GLU A 177 22.42 11.11 2.96
N GLN A 178 23.21 10.91 1.91
CA GLN A 178 24.59 10.40 1.97
C GLN A 178 25.57 11.47 1.49
N PRO A 179 25.78 12.57 2.24
CA PRO A 179 26.91 13.45 1.94
C PRO A 179 28.21 12.65 2.09
N LEU A 180 29.03 12.69 1.05
CA LEU A 180 30.40 12.13 0.99
C LEU A 180 31.24 12.45 2.22
#